data_AF-A0A7T8GSZ2-F1
#
_entry.id   AF-A0A7T8GSZ2-F1
#
_cell.length_a   1.000
_cell.length_b   1.000
_cell.length_c   1.000
_cell.angle_alpha   90.00
_cell.angle_beta   90.00
_cell.angle_gamma   90.00
#
_symmetry.space_group_name_H-M   'P 1'
#
loop_
_entity.id
_entity.type
_entity.pdbx_description
1 polymer ?
#
loop_
_entity_poly.entity_id
_entity_poly.type
_entity_poly.pdbx_seq_one_letter_code
_entity_poly.pdbx_strand_id
1 'polypeptide(L)'
;MPPHFFEPKQKANQEVYLEVLSNVVKPWIDTVASGRKYTFQQDSAPAQSQDCAGMAQGKRASLLGSSDLPSNSPDLNPCDYYL
;
A
#
# COMPACT_ATOMS: atom_id res chain seq x y z
N MET A 1 3.58 -3.94 9.53
CA MET A 1 4.85 -3.21 9.37
C MET A 1 4.82 -2.02 10.33
N PRO A 2 5.92 -1.64 11.00
CA PRO A 2 5.97 -0.35 11.68
C PRO A 2 5.76 0.81 10.70
N PRO A 3 5.27 1.99 11.14
CA PRO A 3 5.12 3.15 10.27
C PRO A 3 6.46 3.61 9.67
N HIS A 4 6.43 4.03 8.40
CA HIS A 4 7.54 4.74 7.76
C HIS A 4 7.31 6.24 7.88
N PHE A 5 8.23 6.95 8.53
CA PHE A 5 8.14 8.39 8.72
C PHE A 5 8.96 9.11 7.65
N PHE A 6 8.35 10.11 7.02
CA PHE A 6 9.00 10.98 6.06
C PHE A 6 9.70 12.14 6.76
N GLU A 7 10.64 12.76 6.05
CA GLU A 7 11.26 13.99 6.50
C GLU A 7 10.21 15.12 6.62
N PRO A 8 10.40 16.09 7.54
CA PRO A 8 9.46 17.17 7.72
C PRO A 8 9.14 17.90 6.40
N LYS A 9 7.85 18.06 6.11
CA LYS A 9 7.30 18.72 4.90
C LYS A 9 7.46 17.93 3.59
N GLN A 10 8.06 16.74 3.59
CA GLN A 10 8.04 15.87 2.42
C GLN A 10 6.61 15.41 2.13
N LYS A 11 6.18 15.53 0.88
CA LYS A 11 4.86 15.06 0.43
C LYS A 11 5.00 13.69 -0.21
N ALA A 12 4.10 12.78 0.15
CA ALA A 12 3.98 11.48 -0.50
C ALA A 12 3.26 11.63 -1.86
N ASN A 13 4.01 12.03 -2.88
CA ASN A 13 3.54 11.97 -4.26
C ASN A 13 3.70 10.54 -4.81
N GLN A 14 3.34 10.32 -6.07
CA GLN A 14 3.39 8.99 -6.70
C GLN A 14 4.81 8.40 -6.73
N GLU A 15 5.83 9.21 -6.99
CA GLU A 15 7.23 8.78 -7.04
C GLU A 15 7.73 8.32 -5.67
N VAL A 16 7.51 9.15 -4.64
CA VAL A 16 7.85 8.83 -3.25
C VAL A 16 7.08 7.60 -2.78
N TYR A 17 5.80 7.48 -3.14
CA TYR A 17 4.99 6.31 -2.81
C TYR A 17 5.57 5.03 -3.42
N LEU A 18 5.93 5.06 -4.71
CA LEU A 18 6.57 3.93 -5.40
C LEU A 18 7.90 3.54 -4.77
N GLU A 19 8.72 4.52 -4.38
CA GLU A 19 9.99 4.28 -3.69
C GLU A 19 9.76 3.55 -2.36
N VAL A 20 8.83 4.03 -1.55
CA VAL A 20 8.47 3.39 -0.27
C VAL A 20 7.91 1.98 -0.48
N LEU A 21 7.02 1.80 -1.47
CA LEU A 21 6.49 0.49 -1.78
C LEU A 21 7.60 -0.49 -2.15
N SER A 22 8.54 -0.07 -2.99
CA SER A 22 9.60 -0.94 -3.53
C SER A 22 10.70 -1.23 -2.52
N ASN A 23 11.11 -0.22 -1.74
CA ASN A 23 12.30 -0.30 -0.88
C ASN A 23 11.97 -0.61 0.58
N VAL A 24 10.75 -0.35 1.04
CA VAL A 24 10.35 -0.53 2.45
C VAL A 24 9.27 -1.60 2.57
N VAL A 25 8.15 -1.42 1.87
CA VAL A 25 6.97 -2.29 2.05
C VAL A 25 7.21 -3.67 1.46
N LYS A 26 7.64 -3.75 0.20
CA LYS A 26 7.82 -5.02 -0.50
C LYS A 26 8.83 -5.95 0.19
N PRO A 27 10.02 -5.51 0.62
CA PRO A 27 10.95 -6.37 1.35
C PRO A 27 10.39 -6.88 2.69
N TRP A 28 9.62 -6.03 3.39
CA TRP A 28 8.93 -6.45 4.62
C TRP A 28 7.87 -7.51 4.33
N ILE A 29 7.03 -7.30 3.29
CA ILE A 29 6.02 -8.26 2.87
C ILE A 29 6.67 -9.58 2.44
N ASP A 30 7.73 -9.55 1.63
CA ASP A 30 8.43 -10.76 1.18
C ASP A 30 8.90 -11.61 2.37
N THR A 31 9.31 -10.95 3.46
CA THR A 31 9.68 -11.60 4.73
C THR A 31 8.48 -12.24 5.42
N VAL A 32 7.40 -11.49 5.69
CA VAL A 32 6.24 -11.98 6.46
C VAL A 32 5.32 -12.92 5.67
N ALA A 33 5.19 -12.70 4.37
CA ALA A 33 4.46 -13.59 3.47
C ALA A 33 5.23 -14.89 3.25
N SER A 34 6.56 -14.85 3.33
CA SER A 34 7.45 -16.02 3.17
C SER A 34 7.13 -16.81 1.89
N GLY A 35 6.92 -16.07 0.80
CA GLY A 35 6.58 -16.63 -0.52
C GLY A 35 5.11 -16.96 -0.77
N ARG A 36 4.22 -16.80 0.23
CA ARG A 36 2.77 -16.94 0.04
C ARG A 36 2.20 -15.79 -0.79
N LYS A 37 1.07 -16.07 -1.45
CA LYS A 37 0.25 -15.02 -2.07
C LYS A 37 -0.38 -14.17 -0.96
N TYR A 38 -0.57 -12.89 -1.24
CA TYR A 38 -1.20 -11.96 -0.32
C TYR A 38 -2.08 -10.97 -1.08
N THR A 39 -3.03 -10.40 -0.36
CA THR A 39 -3.83 -9.28 -0.83
C THR A 39 -3.26 -7.99 -0.28
N PHE A 40 -3.06 -7.01 -1.15
CA PHE A 40 -2.59 -5.68 -0.77
C PHE A 40 -3.77 -4.69 -0.84
N GLN A 41 -4.07 -4.08 0.30
CA GLN A 41 -5.12 -3.08 0.47
C GLN A 41 -4.46 -1.69 0.57
N GLN A 42 -5.02 -0.73 -0.16
CA GLN A 42 -4.65 0.69 -0.11
C GLN A 42 -5.91 1.52 -0.40
N ASP A 43 -5.91 2.80 -0.04
CA ASP A 43 -7.03 3.70 -0.34
C ASP A 43 -6.97 4.20 -1.81
N SER A 44 -7.90 5.09 -2.18
CA SER A 44 -7.97 5.67 -3.54
C SER A 44 -7.32 7.05 -3.65
N ALA A 45 -6.34 7.38 -2.80
CA ALA A 45 -5.64 8.67 -2.85
C ALA A 45 -4.90 8.84 -4.19
N PRO A 46 -4.71 10.08 -4.68
CA PRO A 46 -4.14 10.33 -6.01
C PRO A 46 -2.76 9.71 -6.25
N ALA A 47 -1.93 9.58 -5.20
CA ALA A 47 -0.61 8.95 -5.30
C ALA A 47 -0.66 7.41 -5.34
N GLN A 48 -1.79 6.81 -4.92
CA GLN A 48 -1.96 5.37 -4.69
C GLN A 48 -2.68 4.70 -5.87
N SER A 49 -2.17 4.87 -7.10
CA SER A 49 -2.77 4.21 -8.26
C SER A 49 -2.56 2.69 -8.22
N GLN A 50 -3.51 1.94 -8.78
CA GLN A 50 -3.40 0.48 -8.90
C GLN A 50 -2.17 0.06 -9.71
N ASP A 51 -1.82 0.83 -10.75
CA ASP A 51 -0.62 0.58 -11.55
C ASP A 51 0.65 0.67 -10.69
N CYS A 52 0.75 1.68 -9.82
CA CYS A 52 1.89 1.84 -8.94
C CYS A 52 2.06 0.67 -7.97
N ALA A 53 0.95 0.26 -7.34
CA ALA A 53 0.97 -0.86 -6.42
C ALA A 53 1.25 -2.20 -7.15
N GLY A 54 0.70 -2.38 -8.35
CA GLY A 54 0.95 -3.57 -9.18
C GLY A 54 2.41 -3.68 -9.62
N MET A 55 3.02 -2.56 -10.00
CA MET A 55 4.44 -2.48 -10.36
C MET A 55 5.34 -2.84 -9.17
N ALA A 56 5.05 -2.33 -7.97
CA ALA A 56 5.91 -2.54 -6.80
C ALA A 56 5.73 -3.93 -6.16
N GLN A 57 4.50 -4.43 -6.05
CA GLN A 57 4.21 -5.66 -5.28
C GLN A 57 4.47 -6.95 -6.10
N GLY A 58 4.41 -6.87 -7.43
CA GLY A 58 4.71 -7.96 -8.34
C GLY A 58 3.67 -9.08 -8.37
N LYS A 59 3.99 -10.20 -9.05
CA LYS A 59 3.02 -11.25 -9.45
C LYS A 59 2.35 -12.03 -8.30
N ARG A 60 2.79 -11.85 -7.05
CA ARG A 60 2.27 -12.59 -5.88
C ARG A 60 1.22 -11.80 -5.09
N ALA A 61 1.02 -10.53 -5.44
CA ALA A 61 0.02 -9.68 -4.83
C ALA A 61 -1.25 -9.61 -5.67
N SER A 62 -2.40 -9.71 -5.03
CA SER A 62 -3.66 -9.21 -5.58
C SER A 62 -3.98 -7.86 -4.94
N LEU A 63 -4.32 -6.86 -5.75
CA LEU A 63 -4.79 -5.57 -5.24
C LEU A 63 -6.29 -5.66 -4.97
N LEU A 64 -6.75 -5.09 -3.85
CA LEU A 64 -8.18 -4.86 -3.68
C LEU A 64 -8.67 -3.83 -4.68
N GLY A 65 -9.83 -4.11 -5.27
CA GLY A 65 -10.48 -3.21 -6.21
C GLY A 65 -11.28 -2.13 -5.49
N SER A 66 -11.69 -1.11 -6.23
CA SER A 66 -12.58 -0.06 -5.71
C SER A 66 -13.95 -0.59 -5.25
N SER A 67 -14.36 -1.79 -5.68
CA SER A 67 -15.56 -2.46 -5.16
C SER A 67 -15.37 -3.04 -3.76
N ASP A 68 -14.14 -3.42 -3.41
CA ASP A 68 -13.82 -4.04 -2.13
C ASP A 68 -13.52 -2.98 -1.05
N LEU A 69 -12.94 -1.84 -1.47
CA LEU A 69 -12.75 -0.65 -0.62
C LEU A 69 -13.31 0.59 -1.34
N PRO A 70 -14.60 0.92 -1.14
CA PRO A 70 -15.23 2.06 -1.78
C PRO A 70 -14.65 3.39 -1.29
N SER A 71 -14.69 4.41 -2.15
CA SER A 71 -14.29 5.77 -1.79
C SER A 71 -15.02 6.27 -0.55
N ASN A 72 -14.31 7.02 0.31
CA ASN A 72 -14.82 7.57 1.57
C ASN A 72 -15.32 6.52 2.58
N SER A 73 -14.71 5.33 2.60
CA SER A 73 -15.05 4.25 3.55
C SER A 73 -13.92 3.98 4.55
N PRO A 74 -13.55 4.95 5.42
CA PRO A 74 -12.50 4.73 6.43
C PRO A 74 -12.90 3.65 7.44
N ASP A 75 -14.21 3.43 7.64
CA ASP A 75 -14.76 2.36 8.47
C ASP A 75 -14.41 0.95 7.93
N LEU A 76 -14.14 0.83 6.63
CA LEU A 76 -13.75 -0.42 5.98
C LEU A 76 -12.23 -0.58 5.84
N ASN A 77 -11.45 0.41 6.27
CA ASN A 77 -9.99 0.34 6.31
C ASN A 77 -9.52 0.13 7.76
N PRO A 78 -8.91 -1.02 8.10
CA PRO A 78 -8.38 -1.24 9.44
C PRO A 78 -7.38 -0.16 9.87
N CYS A 79 -6.67 0.44 8.91
CA CYS A 79 -5.71 1.50 9.19
C CYS A 79 -6.35 2.83 9.64
N ASP A 80 -7.63 3.06 9.33
CA ASP A 80 -8.36 4.26 9.74
C ASP A 80 -9.33 3.98 10.89
N TYR A 81 -9.97 2.81 10.90
CA TYR A 81 -10.99 2.46 11.90
C TYR A 81 -10.42 1.99 13.24
N TYR A 82 -9.30 1.25 13.22
CA TYR A 82 -8.83 0.48 14.38
C TYR A 82 -7.42 0.83 14.88
N LEU A 83 -6.58 1.45 14.04
CA LEU A 83 -5.19 1.78 14.39
C LEU A 83 -5.04 3.01 15.29
#